data_AF-A0A8T9AVJ6-F1
#
_entry.id   AF-A0A8T9AVJ6-F1
#
_cell.length_a   1.000
_cell.length_b   1.000
_cell.length_c   1.000
_cell.angle_alpha   90.00
_cell.angle_beta   90.00
_cell.angle_gamma   90.00
#
_symmetry.space_group_name_H-M   'P 1'
#
loop_
_entity.id
_entity.type
_entity.pdbx_description
1 polymer ?
#
loop_
_entity_poly.entity_id
_entity_poly.type
_entity_poly.pdbx_seq_one_letter_code
_entity_poly.pdbx_strand_id
1 'polypeptide(L)'
;MKRLVFAAAVFAFACHCAPSQADDERSCQIMAAAALLSGKTNCRDGDIATIAGVTTKEVPEAIARYCDFWAQIIVLPDASASDASSRFVLCKYRQREAAPSQP
;
A
#
# COMPACT_ATOMS: atom_id res chain seq x y z
N MET A 1 62.17 -26.33 20.13
CA MET A 1 61.10 -27.25 19.68
C MET A 1 59.90 -27.13 20.61
N LYS A 2 58.78 -26.57 20.16
CA LYS A 2 57.43 -26.96 20.61
C LYS A 2 56.39 -26.21 19.76
N ARG A 3 55.87 -26.94 18.78
CA ARG A 3 54.67 -26.58 18.01
C ARG A 3 53.47 -26.74 18.93
N LEU A 4 52.65 -25.70 19.06
CA LEU A 4 51.31 -25.82 19.59
C LEU A 4 50.35 -25.56 18.42
N VAL A 5 49.85 -26.65 17.89
CA VAL A 5 48.64 -26.74 17.07
C VAL A 5 47.43 -26.63 18.03
N PHE A 6 46.21 -26.52 17.49
CA PHE A 6 44.88 -26.45 18.13
C PHE A 6 44.38 -25.00 18.32
N ALA A 7 43.23 -24.57 17.81
CA ALA A 7 42.18 -25.24 17.06
C ALA A 7 41.39 -24.17 16.29
N ALA A 8 40.91 -24.50 15.08
CA ALA A 8 40.03 -23.63 14.31
C ALA A 8 38.68 -23.53 15.02
N ALA A 9 38.40 -22.39 15.68
CA ALA A 9 37.07 -22.05 16.12
C ALA A 9 36.29 -21.54 14.90
N VAL A 10 35.59 -22.46 14.22
CA VAL A 10 34.58 -22.10 13.23
C VAL A 10 33.40 -21.53 14.02
N PHE A 11 33.39 -20.21 14.20
CA PHE A 11 32.18 -19.48 14.57
C PHE A 11 31.22 -19.59 13.40
N ALA A 12 30.41 -20.65 13.39
CA ALA A 12 29.19 -20.68 12.62
C ALA A 12 28.29 -19.58 13.19
N PHE A 13 28.36 -18.38 12.59
CA PHE A 13 27.28 -17.43 12.66
C PHE A 13 26.08 -18.12 12.00
N ALA A 14 25.29 -18.82 12.83
CA ALA A 14 23.91 -19.11 12.52
C ALA A 14 23.25 -17.74 12.37
N CYS A 15 23.29 -17.22 11.15
CA CYS A 15 22.48 -16.10 10.72
C CYS A 15 21.06 -16.59 10.94
N HIS A 16 20.50 -16.25 12.10
CA HIS A 16 19.08 -16.35 12.35
C HIS A 16 18.47 -15.28 11.44
N CYS A 17 18.38 -15.60 10.15
CA CYS A 17 17.31 -15.14 9.32
C CYS A 17 16.06 -15.78 9.92
N ALA A 18 15.63 -15.27 11.09
CA ALA A 18 14.23 -15.31 11.42
C ALA A 18 13.55 -14.83 10.13
N PRO A 19 12.61 -15.61 9.55
CA PRO A 19 11.79 -15.05 8.51
C PRO A 19 11.24 -13.78 9.12
N SER A 20 11.70 -12.62 8.64
CA SER A 20 10.97 -11.39 8.88
C SER A 20 9.58 -11.78 8.42
N GLN A 21 8.64 -11.89 9.36
CA GLN A 21 7.24 -11.92 8.99
C GLN A 21 7.14 -10.80 7.96
N ALA A 22 6.91 -11.18 6.70
CA ALA A 22 6.37 -10.22 5.76
C ALA A 22 5.14 -9.74 6.51
N ASP A 23 5.21 -8.52 7.05
CA ASP A 23 4.08 -7.87 7.70
C ASP A 23 2.89 -8.21 6.83
N ASP A 24 1.92 -8.97 7.35
CA ASP A 24 0.76 -9.42 6.58
C ASP A 24 0.25 -8.17 5.86
N GLU A 25 0.44 -8.11 4.54
CA GLU A 25 0.28 -6.87 3.81
C GLU A 25 -1.20 -6.50 3.86
N ARG A 26 -1.56 -5.60 4.78
CA ARG A 26 -2.95 -5.34 5.14
C ARG A 26 -3.62 -4.65 3.97
N SER A 27 -4.63 -5.28 3.38
CA SER A 27 -5.45 -4.66 2.34
C SER A 27 -6.71 -4.04 2.93
N CYS A 28 -7.15 -2.90 2.40
CA CYS A 28 -8.41 -2.26 2.71
C CYS A 28 -9.16 -1.86 1.43
N GLN A 29 -10.48 -1.64 1.54
CA GLN A 29 -11.30 -1.20 0.43
C GLN A 29 -12.00 0.11 0.76
N ILE A 30 -11.91 1.07 -0.17
CA ILE A 30 -12.55 2.37 -0.10
C ILE A 30 -13.59 2.43 -1.21
N MET A 31 -14.87 2.50 -0.85
CA MET A 31 -15.91 2.82 -1.82
C MET A 31 -15.97 4.35 -1.94
N ALA A 32 -15.65 4.90 -3.11
CA ALA A 32 -15.51 6.34 -3.30
C ALA A 32 -16.75 7.12 -2.81
N ALA A 33 -17.95 6.63 -3.14
CA ALA A 33 -19.22 7.22 -2.68
C ALA A 33 -19.36 7.22 -1.15
N ALA A 34 -18.93 6.16 -0.46
CA ALA A 34 -19.03 6.07 1.00
C ALA A 34 -17.96 6.92 1.71
N ALA A 35 -16.75 7.00 1.12
CA ALA A 35 -15.66 7.80 1.63
C ALA A 35 -15.95 9.31 1.56
N LEU A 36 -16.62 9.76 0.49
CA LEU A 36 -17.09 11.15 0.36
C LEU A 36 -18.13 11.53 1.44
N LEU A 37 -18.98 10.58 1.84
CA LEU A 37 -20.05 10.82 2.81
C LEU A 37 -19.57 10.79 4.27
N SER A 38 -18.64 9.88 4.61
CA SER A 38 -18.22 9.68 6.00
C SER A 38 -16.86 10.31 6.33
N GLY A 39 -16.01 10.54 5.32
CA GLY A 39 -14.63 11.00 5.50
C GLY A 39 -13.72 10.02 6.27
N LYS A 40 -14.27 8.90 6.73
CA LYS A 40 -13.59 7.88 7.53
C LYS A 40 -13.43 6.61 6.71
N THR A 41 -12.20 6.18 6.56
CA THR A 41 -11.84 4.88 5.99
C THR A 41 -11.32 3.97 7.12
N ASN A 42 -11.48 2.66 6.98
CA ASN A 42 -10.83 1.68 7.86
C ASN A 42 -9.35 1.41 7.47
N CYS A 43 -8.87 2.06 6.41
CA CYS A 43 -7.48 2.01 5.97
C CYS A 43 -6.55 2.70 6.96
N ARG A 44 -5.37 2.11 7.15
CA ARG A 44 -4.24 2.69 7.89
C ARG A 44 -3.10 2.99 6.93
N ASP A 45 -2.27 3.96 7.29
CA ASP A 45 -1.10 4.30 6.49
C ASP A 45 -0.23 3.06 6.26
N GLY A 46 0.10 2.81 4.99
CA GLY A 46 0.85 1.65 4.55
C GLY A 46 0.01 0.45 4.11
N ASP A 47 -1.32 0.44 4.35
CA ASP A 47 -2.22 -0.59 3.83
C ASP A 47 -2.28 -0.56 2.29
N ILE A 48 -2.60 -1.67 1.63
CA ILE A 48 -2.95 -1.68 0.21
C ILE A 48 -4.42 -1.31 0.05
N ALA A 49 -4.69 -0.11 -0.43
CA ALA A 49 -6.04 0.38 -0.64
C ALA A 49 -6.54 0.05 -2.05
N THR A 50 -7.70 -0.60 -2.12
CA THR A 50 -8.51 -0.70 -3.34
C THR A 50 -9.63 0.34 -3.27
N ILE A 51 -9.54 1.37 -4.11
CA ILE A 51 -10.55 2.43 -4.21
C ILE A 51 -11.45 2.10 -5.39
N ALA A 52 -12.69 1.70 -5.13
CA ALA A 52 -13.64 1.25 -6.15
C ALA A 52 -14.76 2.28 -6.40
N GLY A 53 -15.37 2.19 -7.58
CA GLY A 53 -16.45 3.09 -7.99
C GLY A 53 -15.99 4.52 -8.25
N VAL A 54 -14.75 4.71 -8.67
CA VAL A 54 -14.19 6.03 -9.00
C VAL A 54 -14.44 6.28 -10.49
N THR A 55 -15.08 7.38 -10.86
CA THR A 55 -15.20 7.73 -12.28
C THR A 55 -13.83 8.12 -12.85
N THR A 56 -13.65 8.00 -14.15
CA THR A 56 -12.38 8.37 -14.82
C THR A 56 -11.94 9.81 -14.51
N LYS A 57 -12.88 10.73 -14.22
CA LYS A 57 -12.58 12.12 -13.85
C LYS A 57 -12.12 12.29 -12.39
N GLU A 58 -12.55 11.40 -11.51
CA GLU A 58 -12.25 11.43 -10.06
C GLU A 58 -10.96 10.69 -9.71
N VAL A 59 -10.42 9.88 -10.62
CA VAL A 59 -9.16 9.13 -10.41
C VAL A 59 -8.01 10.03 -9.91
N PRO A 60 -7.73 11.21 -10.49
CA PRO A 60 -6.64 12.07 -9.99
C PRO A 60 -6.85 12.53 -8.55
N GLU A 61 -8.09 12.86 -8.18
CA GLU A 61 -8.42 13.27 -6.81
C GLU A 61 -8.29 12.10 -5.84
N ALA A 62 -8.79 10.91 -6.21
CA ALA A 62 -8.67 9.70 -5.41
C ALA A 62 -7.20 9.35 -5.13
N ILE A 63 -6.34 9.44 -6.16
CA ILE A 63 -4.90 9.22 -6.02
C ILE A 63 -4.30 10.27 -5.08
N ALA A 64 -4.59 11.56 -5.30
CA ALA A 64 -4.01 12.64 -4.50
C ALA A 64 -4.40 12.57 -3.02
N ARG A 65 -5.60 12.06 -2.73
CA ARG A 65 -6.15 11.99 -1.37
C ARG A 65 -5.72 10.76 -0.59
N TYR A 66 -5.61 9.62 -1.26
CA TYR A 66 -5.49 8.32 -0.59
C TYR A 66 -4.21 7.56 -0.93
N CYS A 67 -3.47 7.92 -1.98
CA CYS A 67 -2.30 7.17 -2.42
C CYS A 67 -0.98 7.80 -2.00
N ASP A 68 -0.02 6.94 -1.68
CA ASP A 68 1.38 7.33 -1.57
C ASP A 68 2.04 7.42 -2.96
N PHE A 69 2.37 8.63 -3.39
CA PHE A 69 3.05 8.89 -4.67
C PHE A 69 4.45 8.26 -4.79
N TRP A 70 5.07 7.89 -3.68
CA TRP A 70 6.37 7.19 -3.69
C TRP A 70 6.21 5.68 -3.89
N ALA A 71 4.98 5.17 -3.92
CA ALA A 71 4.66 3.77 -4.18
C ALA A 71 4.01 3.59 -5.56
N GLN A 72 3.87 2.34 -5.98
CA GLN A 72 3.19 2.01 -7.22
C GLN A 72 1.68 2.32 -7.12
N ILE A 73 1.13 2.91 -8.18
CA ILE A 73 -0.29 3.19 -8.33
C ILE A 73 -0.77 2.48 -9.60
N ILE A 74 -1.84 1.71 -9.48
CA ILE A 74 -2.44 0.96 -10.58
C ILE A 74 -3.88 1.43 -10.74
N VAL A 75 -4.28 1.77 -11.96
CA VAL A 75 -5.65 2.16 -12.31
C VAL A 75 -6.18 1.21 -13.36
N LEU A 76 -7.33 0.61 -13.10
CA LEU A 76 -7.89 -0.43 -13.96
C LEU A 76 -9.39 -0.18 -14.21
N PRO A 77 -9.92 -0.62 -15.37
CA PRO A 77 -11.36 -0.64 -15.63
C PRO A 77 -12.09 -1.46 -14.56
N ASP A 78 -13.14 -0.90 -13.99
CA ASP A 78 -14.05 -1.67 -13.14
C ASP A 78 -15.06 -2.41 -14.02
N ALA A 79 -14.72 -3.65 -14.40
CA ALA A 79 -15.58 -4.49 -15.22
C ALA A 79 -16.87 -4.92 -14.51
N SER A 80 -16.95 -4.76 -13.18
CA SER A 80 -18.13 -5.09 -12.38
C SER A 80 -19.12 -3.93 -12.26
N ALA A 81 -18.69 -2.72 -12.61
CA ALA A 81 -19.55 -1.55 -12.61
C ALA A 81 -20.47 -1.54 -13.83
N SER A 82 -21.71 -1.10 -13.61
CA SER A 82 -22.69 -0.86 -14.68
C SER A 82 -22.32 0.33 -15.56
N ASP A 83 -21.42 1.20 -15.10
CA ASP A 83 -20.91 2.35 -15.83
C ASP A 83 -19.51 2.07 -16.39
N ALA A 84 -19.37 2.19 -17.72
CA ALA A 84 -18.11 2.05 -18.46
C ALA A 84 -17.04 3.09 -18.05
N SER A 85 -17.44 4.16 -17.36
CA SER A 85 -16.54 5.19 -16.86
C SER A 85 -15.86 4.85 -15.52
N SER A 86 -16.32 3.79 -14.85
CA SER A 86 -15.86 3.37 -13.52
C SER A 86 -14.48 2.73 -13.57
N ARG A 87 -13.66 3.05 -12.57
CA ARG A 87 -12.30 2.57 -12.37
C ARG A 87 -12.12 2.10 -10.94
N PHE A 88 -11.18 1.20 -10.75
CA PHE A 88 -10.57 0.97 -9.45
C PHE A 88 -9.13 1.47 -9.43
N VAL A 89 -8.74 2.06 -8.31
CA VAL A 89 -7.37 2.52 -8.04
C VAL A 89 -6.80 1.63 -6.93
N LEU A 90 -5.68 0.97 -7.22
CA LEU A 90 -4.92 0.18 -6.25
C LEU A 90 -3.62 0.90 -5.94
N CYS A 91 -3.38 1.21 -4.68
CA CYS A 91 -2.17 1.89 -4.24
C CYS A 91 -1.88 1.64 -2.77
N LYS A 92 -0.67 2.00 -2.34
CA LYS A 92 -0.36 2.08 -0.91
C LYS A 92 -1.07 3.27 -0.30
N TYR A 93 -1.84 3.03 0.74
CA TYR A 93 -2.66 4.03 1.42
C TYR A 93 -1.77 5.01 2.19
N ARG A 94 -2.04 6.29 1.99
CA ARG A 94 -1.52 7.38 2.81
C ARG A 94 -2.56 8.48 2.81
N GLN A 95 -3.18 8.75 3.96
CA GLN A 95 -4.21 9.79 4.04
C GLN A 95 -3.56 11.16 3.95
N ARG A 96 -3.85 11.91 2.88
CA ARG A 96 -3.43 13.30 2.73
C ARG A 96 -4.63 14.20 2.99
N GLU A 97 -4.38 15.35 3.60
CA GLU A 97 -5.36 16.44 3.61
C GLU A 97 -5.66 16.79 2.14
N ALA A 98 -6.95 16.91 1.79
CA ALA A 98 -7.33 17.28 0.44
C ALA A 98 -6.62 18.61 0.10
N ALA A 99 -5.94 18.66 -1.05
CA ALA A 99 -5.32 19.89 -1.50
C ALA A 99 -6.39 20.99 -1.51
N PRO A 100 -6.10 22.20 -0.99
CA PRO A 100 -7.05 23.30 -1.04
C PRO A 100 -7.49 23.51 -2.48
N SER A 101 -8.80 23.55 -2.71
CA SER A 101 -9.36 23.85 -4.02
C SER A 101 -8.82 25.21 -4.48
N GLN A 102 -8.02 25.21 -5.55
CA GLN A 102 -7.60 26.47 -6.15
C GLN A 102 -8.84 27.16 -6.76
N PRO A 103 -9.01 28.47 -6.52
CA PRO A 103 -10.19 29.24 -6.94
C PRO A 103 -10.31 29.38 -8.45
#